data_AF-A0A976L463-F1
#
_entry.id   AF-A0A976L463-F1
#
_cell.length_a   1.000
_cell.length_b   1.000
_cell.length_c   1.000
_cell.angle_alpha   90.00
_cell.angle_beta   90.00
_cell.angle_gamma   90.00
#
_symmetry.space_group_name_H-M   'P 1'
#
loop_
_entity.id
_entity.type
_entity.pdbx_description
1 polymer ?
#
loop_
_entity_poly.entity_id
_entity_poly.type
_entity_poly.pdbx_seq_one_letter_code
_entity_poly.pdbx_strand_id
1 'polypeptide(L)'
;EMAFAEEEDIISLNEALLIEIVQTIYPHKKIQQIPFPRITYKESMEKYGTDRPDVRADKNDPDLLAFCWVVDFPFFEKTEEGGWTFTHNPFSAPKPADVEKIMEKKDIGNILATQYDIALNGFEIGGGSIRNHRPEALIKVLEILGHKEDNIKENFGHMLSAFSYGAPPHGGIAWGLDRLLMLLQGEDSIREVIAFPKTGEGRDLMMNAPSEIEEKQLKELGITFKK
;
A
#
# COMPACT_ATOMS: atom_id res chain seq x y z
N GLU A 1 -3.54 -9.94 -6.08
CA GLU A 1 -3.17 -9.59 -7.47
C GLU A 1 -4.15 -10.25 -8.45
N MET A 2 -4.45 -9.57 -9.55
CA MET A 2 -5.27 -10.05 -10.67
C MET A 2 -4.64 -9.58 -11.98
N ALA A 3 -4.73 -10.41 -13.02
CA ALA A 3 -4.35 -10.05 -14.38
C ALA A 3 -5.59 -9.65 -15.19
N PHE A 4 -5.40 -8.79 -16.19
CA PHE A 4 -6.45 -8.22 -17.04
C PHE A 4 -7.55 -7.50 -16.24
N ALA A 5 -7.15 -6.84 -15.14
CA ALA A 5 -8.03 -6.11 -14.25
C ALA A 5 -7.75 -4.60 -14.31
N GLU A 6 -8.81 -3.81 -14.25
CA GLU A 6 -8.78 -2.37 -14.07
C GLU A 6 -8.93 -2.00 -12.58
N GLU A 7 -8.73 -0.71 -12.27
CA GLU A 7 -8.86 -0.19 -10.90
C GLU A 7 -10.22 -0.54 -10.28
N GLU A 8 -11.29 -0.45 -11.07
CA GLU A 8 -12.65 -0.73 -10.62
C GLU A 8 -12.89 -2.22 -10.31
N ASP A 9 -12.28 -3.14 -11.07
CA ASP A 9 -12.41 -4.57 -10.84
C ASP A 9 -11.84 -4.96 -9.47
N ILE A 10 -10.68 -4.38 -9.10
CA ILE A 10 -10.04 -4.63 -7.82
C ILE A 10 -10.88 -4.04 -6.69
N ILE A 11 -11.31 -2.79 -6.81
CA ILE A 11 -12.10 -2.09 -5.79
C ILE A 11 -13.43 -2.82 -5.55
N SER A 12 -14.19 -3.10 -6.61
CA SER A 12 -15.50 -3.75 -6.53
C SER A 12 -15.41 -5.15 -5.89
N LEU A 13 -14.40 -5.95 -6.25
CA LEU A 13 -14.20 -7.28 -5.66
C LEU A 13 -13.88 -7.20 -4.16
N ASN A 14 -13.00 -6.27 -3.77
CA ASN A 14 -12.56 -6.15 -2.39
C ASN A 14 -13.63 -5.53 -1.49
N GLU A 15 -14.39 -4.57 -2.02
CA GLU A 15 -15.55 -4.02 -1.33
C GLU A 15 -16.61 -5.10 -1.05
N ALA A 16 -16.96 -5.90 -2.07
CA ALA A 16 -17.89 -7.02 -1.89
C ALA A 16 -17.40 -8.02 -0.83
N LEU A 17 -16.10 -8.35 -0.84
CA LEU A 17 -15.51 -9.25 0.15
C LEU A 17 -15.54 -8.66 1.58
N LEU A 18 -15.22 -7.38 1.75
CA LEU A 18 -15.26 -6.72 3.06
C LEU A 18 -16.69 -6.64 3.61
N ILE A 19 -17.67 -6.32 2.75
CA ILE A 19 -19.09 -6.31 3.13
C ILE A 19 -19.51 -7.69 3.62
N GLU A 20 -19.18 -8.75 2.87
CA GLU A 20 -19.53 -10.13 3.22
C GLU A 20 -18.88 -10.58 4.53
N ILE A 21 -17.60 -10.25 4.75
CA ILE A 21 -16.88 -10.55 5.99
C ILE A 21 -17.58 -9.92 7.19
N VAL A 22 -17.91 -8.62 7.10
CA VAL A 22 -18.56 -7.91 8.21
C VAL A 22 -19.94 -8.48 8.47
N GLN A 23 -20.76 -8.67 7.43
CA GLN A 23 -22.13 -9.17 7.57
C GLN A 23 -22.18 -10.61 8.10
N THR A 24 -21.22 -11.45 7.72
CA THR A 24 -21.20 -12.87 8.11
C THR A 24 -20.56 -13.07 9.49
N ILE A 25 -19.40 -12.46 9.73
CA ILE A 25 -18.58 -12.75 10.91
C ILE A 25 -18.86 -11.76 12.06
N TYR A 26 -19.25 -10.52 11.73
CA TYR A 26 -19.50 -9.45 12.69
C TYR A 26 -20.90 -8.84 12.52
N PRO A 27 -21.99 -9.64 12.57
CA PRO A 27 -23.35 -9.17 12.24
C PRO A 27 -23.91 -8.10 13.20
N HIS A 28 -23.26 -7.89 14.35
CA HIS A 28 -23.60 -6.82 15.30
C HIS A 28 -23.00 -5.46 14.90
N LYS A 29 -21.97 -5.44 14.04
CA LYS A 29 -21.35 -4.22 13.51
C LYS A 29 -22.16 -3.67 12.34
N LYS A 30 -22.18 -2.34 12.23
CA LYS A 30 -22.98 -1.60 11.26
C LYS A 30 -22.06 -0.95 10.24
N ILE A 31 -22.18 -1.35 8.98
CA ILE A 31 -21.54 -0.62 7.88
C ILE A 31 -22.33 0.67 7.67
N GLN A 32 -21.66 1.82 7.77
CA GLN A 32 -22.30 3.13 7.67
C GLN A 32 -22.93 3.38 6.30
N GLN A 33 -22.26 2.97 5.22
CA GLN A 33 -22.67 3.24 3.86
C GLN A 33 -22.23 2.11 2.92
N ILE A 34 -23.13 1.68 2.04
CA ILE A 34 -22.86 0.78 0.90
C ILE A 34 -23.50 1.43 -0.35
N PRO A 35 -22.80 1.55 -1.49
CA PRO A 35 -21.38 1.27 -1.66
C PRO A 35 -20.49 2.18 -0.81
N PHE A 36 -19.25 1.77 -0.54
CA PHE A 36 -18.33 2.57 0.27
C PHE A 36 -18.07 3.92 -0.43
N PRO A 37 -18.05 5.05 0.31
CA PRO A 37 -17.75 6.34 -0.27
C PRO A 37 -16.34 6.35 -0.87
N ARG A 38 -16.20 7.00 -2.03
CA ARG A 38 -14.92 7.19 -2.72
C ARG A 38 -14.63 8.68 -2.81
N ILE A 39 -13.43 9.08 -2.40
CA ILE A 39 -12.95 10.46 -2.49
C ILE A 39 -11.54 10.47 -3.09
N THR A 40 -11.17 11.58 -3.72
CA THR A 40 -9.79 11.76 -4.18
C THR A 40 -8.86 12.04 -3.00
N TYR A 41 -7.58 11.71 -3.13
CA TYR A 41 -6.53 12.08 -2.18
C TYR A 41 -6.57 13.59 -1.89
N LYS A 42 -6.72 14.41 -2.93
CA LYS A 42 -6.82 15.85 -2.81
C LYS A 42 -8.00 16.27 -1.92
N GLU A 43 -9.19 15.76 -2.18
CA GLU A 43 -10.37 16.04 -1.35
C GLU A 43 -10.19 15.56 0.09
N SER A 44 -9.56 14.40 0.28
CA SER A 44 -9.29 13.85 1.61
C SER A 44 -8.35 14.76 2.40
N MET A 45 -7.26 15.20 1.78
CA MET A 45 -6.31 16.13 2.39
C MET A 45 -6.94 17.50 2.67
N GLU A 46 -7.74 18.04 1.75
CA GLU A 46 -8.41 19.34 1.93
C GLU A 46 -9.47 19.31 3.04
N LYS A 47 -10.24 18.21 3.15
CA LYS A 47 -11.36 18.12 4.09
C LYS A 47 -10.96 17.57 5.46
N TYR A 48 -10.07 16.58 5.50
CA TYR A 48 -9.73 15.84 6.72
C TYR A 48 -8.27 16.02 7.15
N GLY A 49 -7.40 16.60 6.31
CA GLY A 49 -5.98 16.76 6.61
C GLY A 49 -5.19 15.44 6.62
N THR A 50 -5.76 14.37 6.06
CA THR A 50 -5.16 13.03 6.00
C THR A 50 -5.72 12.23 4.82
N ASP A 51 -4.94 11.29 4.33
CA ASP A 51 -5.28 10.26 3.33
C ASP A 51 -5.99 9.03 3.92
N ARG A 52 -6.13 8.95 5.25
CA ARG A 52 -6.89 7.91 5.97
C ARG A 52 -8.01 8.55 6.78
N PRO A 53 -9.06 9.08 6.12
CA PRO A 53 -10.07 9.87 6.79
C PRO A 53 -10.94 9.02 7.73
N ASP A 54 -11.30 9.60 8.88
CA ASP A 54 -12.39 9.10 9.72
C ASP A 54 -13.69 9.77 9.29
N VAL A 55 -14.46 9.07 8.44
CA VAL A 55 -15.72 9.55 7.86
C VAL A 55 -16.96 9.13 8.66
N ARG A 56 -16.79 8.64 9.90
CA ARG A 56 -17.92 8.29 10.77
C ARG A 56 -18.81 9.50 11.06
N ALA A 57 -20.11 9.30 10.94
CA ALA A 57 -21.13 10.27 11.33
C ALA A 57 -21.23 10.36 12.86
N ASP A 58 -21.16 9.21 13.55
CA ASP A 58 -21.03 9.13 15.00
C ASP A 58 -19.71 8.46 15.36
N LYS A 59 -18.76 9.25 15.88
CA LYS A 59 -17.44 8.75 16.32
C LYS A 59 -17.48 8.01 17.64
N ASN A 60 -18.60 8.05 18.36
CA ASN A 60 -18.78 7.41 19.65
C ASN A 60 -19.45 6.03 19.57
N ASP A 61 -19.99 5.63 18.42
CA ASP A 61 -20.53 4.27 18.21
C ASP A 61 -19.37 3.29 17.89
N PRO A 62 -19.00 2.38 18.82
CA PRO A 62 -17.89 1.44 18.61
C PRO A 62 -18.21 0.33 17.59
N ASP A 63 -19.48 0.17 17.24
CA ASP A 63 -19.93 -0.82 16.26
C ASP A 63 -20.16 -0.21 14.87
N LEU A 64 -20.01 1.11 14.72
CA LEU A 64 -20.11 1.78 13.43
C LEU A 64 -18.80 1.68 12.64
N LEU A 65 -18.89 1.08 11.46
CA LEU A 65 -17.80 0.91 10.51
C LEU A 65 -18.00 1.85 9.32
N ALA A 66 -17.15 2.86 9.21
CA ALA A 66 -17.13 3.80 8.10
C ALA A 66 -15.91 3.55 7.22
N PHE A 67 -16.11 2.73 6.19
CA PHE A 67 -15.15 2.51 5.13
C PHE A 67 -15.11 3.71 4.18
N CYS A 68 -13.96 3.96 3.55
CA CYS A 68 -13.80 4.96 2.50
C CYS A 68 -12.65 4.59 1.57
N TRP A 69 -12.90 4.58 0.26
CA TRP A 69 -11.83 4.51 -0.72
C TRP A 69 -11.25 5.89 -0.95
N VAL A 70 -9.93 6.00 -0.86
CA VAL A 70 -9.16 7.17 -1.29
C VAL A 70 -8.47 6.80 -2.59
N VAL A 71 -8.62 7.62 -3.62
CA VAL A 71 -8.07 7.36 -4.98
C VAL A 71 -7.37 8.59 -5.55
N ASP A 72 -6.83 8.48 -6.76
CA ASP A 72 -6.20 9.60 -7.47
C ASP A 72 -5.05 10.23 -6.66
N PHE A 73 -4.21 9.36 -6.12
CA PHE A 73 -3.00 9.76 -5.42
C PHE A 73 -2.00 10.42 -6.38
N PRO A 74 -1.27 11.45 -5.94
CA PRO A 74 -0.08 11.92 -6.64
C PRO A 74 0.89 10.74 -6.80
N PHE A 75 1.48 10.58 -7.98
CA PHE A 75 2.46 9.53 -8.22
C PHE A 75 3.78 9.84 -7.50
N PHE A 76 4.21 11.11 -7.58
CA PHE A 76 5.48 11.57 -7.05
C PHE A 76 5.29 12.69 -6.03
N GLU A 77 6.22 12.75 -5.09
CA GLU A 77 6.40 13.87 -4.18
C GLU A 77 7.84 14.40 -4.25
N LYS A 78 8.03 15.67 -3.90
CA LYS A 78 9.36 16.28 -3.88
C LYS A 78 10.11 15.85 -2.63
N THR A 79 11.35 15.42 -2.82
CA THR A 79 12.31 15.23 -1.73
C THR A 79 12.83 16.57 -1.22
N GLU A 80 13.32 16.60 0.03
CA GLU A 80 13.97 17.78 0.62
C GLU A 80 15.18 18.26 -0.19
N GLU A 81 15.85 17.33 -0.90
CA GLU A 81 17.02 17.57 -1.75
C GLU A 81 16.68 18.10 -3.15
N GLY A 82 15.39 18.29 -3.48
CA GLY A 82 14.93 18.86 -4.75
C GLY A 82 14.73 17.86 -5.89
N GLY A 83 14.91 16.55 -5.63
CA GLY A 83 14.53 15.45 -6.52
C GLY A 83 13.09 14.97 -6.29
N TRP A 84 12.73 13.86 -6.94
CA TRP A 84 11.43 13.22 -6.80
C TRP A 84 11.56 11.86 -6.11
N THR A 85 10.60 11.54 -5.24
CA THR A 85 10.35 10.18 -4.77
C THR A 85 8.92 9.77 -5.12
N PHE A 86 8.61 8.49 -5.05
CA PHE A 86 7.24 8.00 -5.20
C PHE A 86 6.48 8.20 -3.88
N THR A 87 5.18 8.42 -3.95
CA THR A 87 4.32 8.52 -2.75
C THR A 87 4.09 7.17 -2.08
N HIS A 88 3.95 6.08 -2.85
CA HIS A 88 3.73 4.75 -2.28
C HIS A 88 4.54 3.62 -2.91
N ASN A 89 4.48 3.46 -4.24
CA ASN A 89 5.19 2.36 -4.92
C ASN A 89 5.65 2.78 -6.32
N PRO A 90 6.95 2.61 -6.67
CA PRO A 90 7.47 2.95 -8.00
C PRO A 90 6.93 2.05 -9.13
N PHE A 91 6.30 0.92 -8.80
CA PHE A 91 5.74 -0.03 -9.76
C PHE A 91 4.28 0.27 -10.13
N SER A 92 3.66 1.31 -9.56
CA SER A 92 2.32 1.74 -9.95
C SER A 92 2.30 2.23 -11.40
N ALA A 93 1.17 2.04 -12.08
CA ALA A 93 0.92 2.67 -13.37
C ALA A 93 0.38 4.10 -13.15
N PRO A 94 0.76 5.08 -13.99
CA PRO A 94 0.10 6.37 -13.99
C PRO A 94 -1.34 6.21 -14.49
N LYS A 95 -2.22 7.17 -14.18
CA LYS A 95 -3.53 7.25 -14.85
C LYS A 95 -3.31 7.36 -16.36
N PRO A 96 -4.20 6.79 -17.21
CA PRO A 96 -4.02 6.79 -18.66
C PRO A 96 -3.74 8.18 -19.26
N ALA A 97 -4.36 9.23 -18.70
CA ALA A 97 -4.16 10.62 -19.13
C ALA A 97 -2.76 11.18 -18.83
N ASP A 98 -2.01 10.59 -17.89
CA ASP A 98 -0.70 11.07 -17.46
C ASP A 98 0.47 10.21 -17.97
N VAL A 99 0.19 9.19 -18.80
CA VAL A 99 1.23 8.33 -19.38
C VAL A 99 2.25 9.14 -20.18
N GLU A 100 1.80 10.09 -21.00
CA GLU A 100 2.70 10.93 -21.80
C GLU A 100 3.62 11.80 -20.93
N LYS A 101 3.12 12.29 -19.79
CA LYS A 101 3.90 13.07 -18.83
C LYS A 101 5.08 12.27 -18.25
N ILE A 102 4.87 10.98 -17.96
CA ILE A 102 5.94 10.05 -17.55
C ILE A 102 6.97 9.90 -18.68
N MET A 103 6.51 9.63 -19.90
CA MET A 103 7.41 9.33 -21.02
C MET A 103 8.29 10.53 -21.40
N GLU A 104 7.73 11.74 -21.33
CA GLU A 104 8.44 12.99 -21.60
C GLU A 104 9.17 13.57 -20.37
N LYS A 105 8.93 13.01 -19.18
CA LYS A 105 9.39 13.53 -17.88
C LYS A 105 9.00 14.99 -17.65
N LYS A 106 7.77 15.35 -17.98
CA LYS A 106 7.22 16.70 -17.81
C LYS A 106 6.09 16.69 -16.79
N ASP A 107 5.87 17.84 -16.14
CA ASP A 107 4.74 18.05 -15.23
C ASP A 107 4.65 16.99 -14.11
N ILE A 108 5.82 16.54 -13.61
CA ILE A 108 5.97 15.37 -12.73
C ILE A 108 5.08 15.45 -11.48
N GLY A 109 4.95 16.63 -10.88
CA GLY A 109 4.17 16.82 -9.65
C GLY A 109 2.66 16.71 -9.82
N ASN A 110 2.14 16.71 -11.05
CA ASN A 110 0.72 16.58 -11.34
C ASN A 110 0.36 15.23 -11.97
N ILE A 111 1.29 14.27 -11.97
CA ILE A 111 1.03 12.91 -12.44
C ILE A 111 0.27 12.18 -11.34
N LEU A 112 -0.87 11.59 -11.70
CA LEU A 112 -1.66 10.76 -10.81
C LEU A 112 -1.34 9.29 -11.01
N ALA A 113 -1.27 8.53 -9.91
CA ALA A 113 -1.16 7.08 -9.93
C ALA A 113 -2.55 6.43 -10.00
N THR A 114 -2.60 5.23 -10.60
CA THR A 114 -3.75 4.30 -10.50
C THR A 114 -3.75 3.57 -9.16
N GLN A 115 -3.63 4.35 -8.10
CA GLN A 115 -3.55 3.88 -6.73
C GLN A 115 -4.85 4.16 -5.98
N TYR A 116 -5.15 3.27 -5.06
CA TYR A 116 -6.32 3.29 -4.21
C TYR A 116 -5.98 2.71 -2.84
N ASP A 117 -6.43 3.39 -1.80
CA ASP A 117 -6.33 2.94 -0.42
C ASP A 117 -7.74 2.83 0.16
N ILE A 118 -7.95 1.88 1.07
CA ILE A 118 -9.19 1.75 1.82
C ILE A 118 -8.94 2.13 3.29
N ALA A 119 -9.60 3.19 3.72
CA ALA A 119 -9.66 3.61 5.10
C ALA A 119 -10.87 3.00 5.80
N LEU A 120 -10.72 2.69 7.09
CA LEU A 120 -11.79 2.30 8.00
C LEU A 120 -11.59 3.08 9.31
N ASN A 121 -12.57 3.92 9.66
CA ASN A 121 -12.60 4.65 10.94
C ASN A 121 -11.30 5.44 11.23
N GLY A 122 -10.66 6.02 10.20
CA GLY A 122 -9.42 6.81 10.34
C GLY A 122 -8.13 6.01 10.22
N PHE A 123 -8.21 4.71 9.93
CA PHE A 123 -7.06 3.83 9.72
C PHE A 123 -7.04 3.32 8.29
N GLU A 124 -5.88 3.36 7.64
CA GLU A 124 -5.66 2.65 6.38
C GLU A 124 -5.67 1.14 6.66
N ILE A 125 -6.61 0.38 6.10
CA ILE A 125 -6.69 -1.09 6.28
C ILE A 125 -6.20 -1.86 5.05
N GLY A 126 -5.91 -1.17 3.95
CA GLY A 126 -5.33 -1.76 2.76
C GLY A 126 -5.04 -0.73 1.69
N GLY A 127 -4.12 -1.08 0.79
CA GLY A 127 -3.65 -0.21 -0.27
C GLY A 127 -3.20 -1.04 -1.48
N GLY A 128 -3.37 -0.47 -2.67
CA GLY A 128 -3.19 -1.17 -3.91
C GLY A 128 -3.00 -0.25 -5.10
N SER A 129 -2.54 -0.81 -6.21
CA SER A 129 -2.47 -0.07 -7.46
C SER A 129 -2.55 -0.99 -8.67
N ILE A 130 -2.96 -0.42 -9.81
CA ILE A 130 -2.64 -1.05 -11.09
C ILE A 130 -1.15 -0.89 -11.33
N ARG A 131 -0.52 -1.97 -11.79
CA ARG A 131 0.93 -2.04 -11.95
C ARG A 131 1.34 -1.63 -13.35
N ASN A 132 2.52 -1.02 -13.42
CA ASN A 132 3.20 -0.84 -14.68
C ASN A 132 3.69 -2.21 -15.19
N HIS A 133 3.36 -2.52 -16.44
CA HIS A 133 3.72 -3.77 -17.11
C HIS A 133 4.57 -3.52 -18.37
N ARG A 134 4.95 -2.27 -18.63
CA ARG A 134 5.75 -1.86 -19.80
C ARG A 134 7.17 -1.52 -19.38
N PRO A 135 8.21 -2.22 -19.90
CA PRO A 135 9.60 -1.97 -19.52
C PRO A 135 10.00 -0.50 -19.71
N GLU A 136 9.63 0.10 -20.83
CA GLU A 136 9.98 1.48 -21.18
C GLU A 136 9.38 2.50 -20.21
N ALA A 137 8.14 2.30 -19.78
CA ALA A 137 7.48 3.20 -18.85
C ALA A 137 8.10 3.07 -17.45
N LEU A 138 8.42 1.85 -17.00
CA LEU A 138 9.07 1.63 -15.70
C LEU A 138 10.48 2.24 -15.67
N ILE A 139 11.25 2.10 -16.75
CA ILE A 139 12.56 2.75 -16.87
C ILE A 139 12.40 4.27 -16.71
N LYS A 140 11.40 4.89 -17.34
CA LYS A 140 11.15 6.33 -17.21
C LYS A 140 10.79 6.73 -15.78
N VAL A 141 9.98 5.94 -15.08
CA VAL A 141 9.69 6.16 -13.65
C VAL A 141 10.96 6.10 -12.81
N LEU A 142 11.79 5.07 -12.99
CA LEU A 142 13.05 4.93 -12.24
C LEU A 142 14.05 6.06 -12.55
N GLU A 143 14.11 6.53 -13.79
CA GLU A 143 14.91 7.68 -14.16
C GLU A 143 14.40 9.00 -13.52
N ILE A 144 13.08 9.18 -13.37
CA ILE A 144 12.49 10.32 -12.66
C ILE A 144 12.88 10.30 -11.18
N LEU A 145 12.96 9.11 -10.59
CA LEU A 145 13.44 8.87 -9.21
C LEU A 145 14.97 9.02 -9.06
N GLY A 146 15.69 9.36 -10.13
CA GLY A 146 17.14 9.61 -10.11
C GLY A 146 18.02 8.37 -10.29
N HIS A 147 17.44 7.20 -10.59
CA HIS A 147 18.26 6.02 -10.89
C HIS A 147 18.96 6.16 -12.25
N LYS A 148 20.26 5.84 -12.27
CA LYS A 148 21.05 5.73 -13.50
C LYS A 148 20.81 4.39 -14.19
N GLU A 149 21.03 4.35 -15.50
CA GLU A 149 20.78 3.16 -16.33
C GLU A 149 21.46 1.88 -15.78
N ASP A 150 22.72 1.97 -15.36
CA ASP A 150 23.46 0.82 -14.82
C ASP A 150 22.80 0.29 -13.52
N ASN A 151 22.40 1.19 -12.63
CA ASN A 151 21.70 0.84 -11.39
C ASN A 151 20.32 0.24 -11.67
N ILE A 152 19.63 0.71 -12.72
CA ILE A 152 18.34 0.15 -13.13
C ILE A 152 18.52 -1.29 -13.61
N LYS A 153 19.54 -1.55 -14.44
CA LYS A 153 19.83 -2.89 -14.95
C LYS A 153 20.24 -3.86 -13.83
N GLU A 154 21.11 -3.41 -12.92
CA GLU A 154 21.59 -4.24 -11.81
C GLU A 154 20.46 -4.62 -10.84
N ASN A 155 19.65 -3.64 -10.42
CA ASN A 155 18.65 -3.87 -9.38
C ASN A 155 17.30 -4.37 -9.93
N PHE A 156 16.91 -3.96 -11.14
CA PHE A 156 15.57 -4.22 -11.70
C PHE A 156 15.59 -4.95 -13.05
N GLY A 157 16.77 -5.30 -13.59
CA GLY A 157 16.89 -5.91 -14.92
C GLY A 157 16.12 -7.23 -15.08
N HIS A 158 16.05 -8.03 -14.01
CA HIS A 158 15.27 -9.28 -14.00
C HIS A 158 13.77 -9.02 -14.24
N MET A 159 13.22 -7.98 -13.62
CA MET A 159 11.82 -7.59 -13.76
C MET A 159 11.55 -6.94 -15.11
N LEU A 160 12.44 -6.07 -15.59
CA LEU A 160 12.35 -5.50 -16.95
C LEU A 160 12.38 -6.59 -18.03
N SER A 161 13.20 -7.63 -17.83
CA SER A 161 13.22 -8.79 -18.70
C SER A 161 11.93 -9.59 -18.62
N ALA A 162 11.33 -9.75 -17.44
CA ALA A 162 10.04 -10.43 -17.32
C ALA A 162 8.93 -9.68 -18.09
N PHE A 163 8.92 -8.34 -18.01
CA PHE A 163 7.94 -7.51 -18.70
C PHE A 163 8.07 -7.57 -20.23
N SER A 164 9.29 -7.74 -20.77
CA SER A 164 9.51 -7.82 -22.22
C SER A 164 8.96 -9.09 -22.87
N TYR A 165 8.66 -10.14 -22.09
CA TYR A 165 8.01 -11.37 -22.59
C TYR A 165 6.48 -11.28 -22.63
N GLY A 166 5.90 -10.08 -22.47
CA GLY A 166 4.46 -9.87 -22.57
C GLY A 166 3.74 -10.00 -21.22
N ALA A 167 4.22 -9.30 -20.20
CA ALA A 167 3.50 -9.19 -18.94
C ALA A 167 2.12 -8.56 -19.17
N PRO A 168 1.03 -9.17 -18.69
CA PRO A 168 -0.31 -8.63 -18.89
C PRO A 168 -0.51 -7.37 -18.04
N PRO A 169 -1.51 -6.52 -18.37
CA PRO A 169 -2.06 -5.58 -17.42
C PRO A 169 -2.43 -6.32 -16.12
N HIS A 170 -2.00 -5.80 -14.98
CA HIS A 170 -2.25 -6.44 -13.69
C HIS A 170 -2.31 -5.40 -12.60
N GLY A 171 -2.96 -5.75 -11.50
CA GLY A 171 -3.14 -4.89 -10.34
C GLY A 171 -3.52 -5.71 -9.13
N GLY A 172 -3.50 -5.06 -7.98
CA GLY A 172 -3.85 -5.74 -6.75
C GLY A 172 -3.84 -4.81 -5.55
N ILE A 173 -4.23 -5.41 -4.45
CA ILE A 173 -4.35 -4.76 -3.15
C ILE A 173 -3.81 -5.72 -2.08
N ALA A 174 -3.23 -5.15 -1.05
CA ALA A 174 -2.87 -5.86 0.17
C ALA A 174 -3.63 -5.24 1.34
N TRP A 175 -4.12 -6.09 2.24
CA TRP A 175 -4.79 -5.65 3.47
C TRP A 175 -3.85 -5.80 4.66
N GLY A 176 -3.87 -4.81 5.54
CA GLY A 176 -3.32 -4.95 6.88
C GLY A 176 -4.26 -5.81 7.72
N LEU A 177 -4.15 -7.14 7.61
CA LEU A 177 -5.04 -8.08 8.28
C LEU A 177 -5.15 -7.83 9.78
N ASP A 178 -4.02 -7.63 10.47
CA ASP A 178 -4.02 -7.37 11.92
C ASP A 178 -4.73 -6.06 12.25
N ARG A 179 -4.61 -5.03 11.40
CA ARG A 179 -5.28 -3.74 11.60
C ARG A 179 -6.78 -3.84 11.33
N LEU A 180 -7.18 -4.58 10.30
CA LEU A 180 -8.59 -4.89 10.05
C LEU A 180 -9.19 -5.63 11.26
N LEU A 181 -8.52 -6.67 11.76
CA LEU A 181 -8.98 -7.42 12.93
C LEU A 181 -9.01 -6.55 14.19
N MET A 182 -7.99 -5.74 14.44
CA MET A 182 -7.96 -4.79 15.55
C MET A 182 -9.22 -3.91 15.57
N LEU A 183 -9.59 -3.33 14.42
CA LEU A 183 -10.79 -2.50 14.30
C LEU A 183 -12.09 -3.30 14.43
N LEU A 184 -12.15 -4.50 13.84
CA LEU A 184 -13.31 -5.38 13.93
C LEU A 184 -13.50 -6.00 15.33
N GLN A 185 -12.45 -6.09 16.14
CA GLN A 185 -12.55 -6.51 17.54
C GLN A 185 -12.71 -5.34 18.52
N GLY A 186 -12.53 -4.10 18.05
CA GLY A 186 -12.59 -2.92 18.91
C GLY A 186 -11.39 -2.78 19.84
N GLU A 187 -10.23 -3.28 19.42
CA GLU A 187 -8.99 -3.25 20.18
C GLU A 187 -8.17 -2.00 19.88
N ASP A 188 -7.41 -1.53 20.87
CA ASP A 188 -6.54 -0.34 20.73
C ASP A 188 -5.19 -0.65 20.07
N SER A 189 -4.84 -1.93 19.93
CA SER A 189 -3.55 -2.36 19.41
C SER A 189 -3.66 -3.63 18.59
N ILE A 190 -2.90 -3.70 17.49
CA ILE A 190 -2.73 -4.93 16.71
C ILE A 190 -2.13 -6.07 17.54
N ARG A 191 -1.50 -5.78 18.68
CA ARG A 191 -0.95 -6.81 19.57
C ARG A 191 -2.03 -7.70 20.18
N GLU A 192 -3.24 -7.19 20.37
CA GLU A 192 -4.36 -7.92 20.95
C GLU A 192 -4.95 -8.96 19.98
N VAL A 193 -4.62 -8.86 18.69
CA VAL A 193 -5.06 -9.81 17.65
C VAL A 193 -3.93 -10.68 17.10
N ILE A 194 -2.74 -10.59 17.69
CA ILE A 194 -1.58 -11.43 17.34
C ILE A 194 -1.26 -12.33 18.53
N ALA A 195 -1.17 -13.64 18.31
CA ALA A 195 -0.95 -14.61 19.40
C ALA A 195 0.36 -14.38 20.19
N PHE A 196 1.46 -14.01 19.50
CA PHE A 196 2.77 -13.77 20.11
C PHE A 196 3.40 -12.47 19.58
N PRO A 197 2.86 -11.31 19.99
CA PRO A 197 3.26 -10.02 19.45
C PRO A 197 4.68 -9.65 19.92
N LYS A 198 5.29 -8.69 19.23
CA LYS A 198 6.60 -8.14 19.59
C LYS A 198 6.46 -6.75 20.22
N THR A 199 7.45 -6.36 21.02
CA THR A 199 7.55 -5.00 21.56
C THR A 199 7.91 -4.00 20.45
N GLY A 200 7.90 -2.70 20.78
CA GLY A 200 8.31 -1.65 19.83
C GLY A 200 9.78 -1.74 19.42
N GLU A 201 10.59 -2.48 20.20
CA GLU A 201 12.00 -2.76 19.90
C GLU A 201 12.18 -4.07 19.08
N GLY A 202 11.10 -4.67 18.60
CA GLY A 202 11.14 -5.94 17.88
C GLY A 202 11.45 -7.16 18.76
N ARG A 203 11.33 -7.04 20.09
CA ARG A 203 11.64 -8.12 21.03
C ARG A 203 10.45 -9.03 21.28
N ASP A 204 10.72 -10.33 21.38
CA ASP A 204 9.81 -11.33 21.91
C ASP A 204 10.11 -11.53 23.40
N LEU A 205 9.19 -11.09 24.26
CA LEU A 205 9.37 -11.23 25.71
C LEU A 205 9.10 -12.64 26.22
N MET A 206 8.34 -13.45 25.49
CA MET A 206 8.02 -14.83 25.88
C MET A 206 9.19 -15.77 25.57
N MET A 207 9.81 -15.61 24.41
CA MET A 207 10.93 -16.44 23.96
C MET A 207 12.31 -15.82 24.23
N ASN A 208 12.36 -14.60 24.77
CA ASN A 208 13.58 -13.81 24.95
C ASN A 208 14.39 -13.68 23.65
N ALA A 209 13.73 -13.24 22.57
CA ALA A 209 14.32 -13.04 21.26
C ALA A 209 14.37 -11.55 20.87
N PRO A 210 15.33 -11.11 20.02
CA PRO A 210 16.47 -11.88 19.53
C PRO A 210 17.46 -12.21 20.65
N SER A 211 18.33 -13.19 20.40
CA SER A 211 19.36 -13.67 21.33
C SER A 211 20.69 -13.85 20.59
N GLU A 212 21.78 -13.97 21.35
CA GLU A 212 23.10 -14.24 20.78
C GLU A 212 23.16 -15.63 20.14
N ILE A 213 23.87 -15.72 19.01
CA ILE A 213 24.09 -16.97 18.27
C ILE A 213 25.50 -17.50 18.52
N GLU A 214 25.69 -18.82 18.34
CA GLU A 214 27.00 -19.45 18.57
C GLU A 214 28.02 -19.07 17.48
N GLU A 215 29.30 -18.95 17.86
CA GLU A 215 30.39 -18.67 16.92
C GLU A 215 30.50 -19.70 15.79
N LYS A 216 30.14 -20.96 16.05
CA LYS A 216 30.12 -22.01 15.04
C LYS A 216 29.12 -21.69 13.93
N GLN A 217 27.93 -21.20 14.28
CA GLN A 217 26.90 -20.83 13.31
C GLN A 217 27.34 -19.60 12.49
N LEU A 218 27.94 -18.60 13.16
CA LEU A 218 28.52 -17.44 12.48
C LEU A 218 29.57 -17.87 11.44
N LYS A 219 30.46 -18.78 11.81
CA LYS A 219 31.50 -19.30 10.92
C LYS A 219 30.92 -20.09 9.74
N GLU A 220 29.92 -20.93 9.99
CA GLU A 220 29.23 -21.70 8.94
C GLU A 220 28.57 -20.78 7.92
N LEU A 221 27.95 -19.69 8.38
CA LEU A 221 27.29 -18.70 7.53
C LEU A 221 28.26 -17.69 6.91
N GLY A 222 29.54 -17.70 7.31
CA GLY A 222 30.54 -16.73 6.86
C GLY A 222 30.27 -15.29 7.33
N ILE A 223 29.58 -15.13 8.46
CA ILE A 223 29.17 -13.83 9.02
C ILE A 223 30.07 -13.46 10.20
N THR A 224 30.42 -12.18 10.31
CA THR A 224 31.13 -11.63 11.48
C THR A 224 30.42 -10.36 11.95
N PHE A 225 30.18 -10.24 13.26
CA PHE A 225 29.72 -8.97 13.82
C PHE A 225 30.84 -7.93 13.73
N LYS A 226 30.50 -6.74 13.23
CA LYS A 226 31.39 -5.58 13.34
C LYS A 226 31.35 -5.11 14.80
N LYS A 227 32.50 -5.09 15.45
CA LYS A 227 32.68 -4.45 16.76
C LYS A 227 32.58 -2.93 16.62
#